data_AF-A0A510K5A1-F1
#
_entry.id   AF-A0A510K5A1-F1
#
_cell.length_a   1.000
_cell.length_b   1.000
_cell.length_c   1.000
_cell.angle_alpha   90.00
_cell.angle_beta   90.00
_cell.angle_gamma   90.00
#
_symmetry.space_group_name_H-M   'P 1'
#
loop_
_entity.id
_entity.type
_entity.pdbx_description
1 polymer ?
#
loop_
_entity_poly.entity_id
_entity_poly.type
_entity_poly.pdbx_seq_one_letter_code
_entity_poly.pdbx_strand_id
1 'polypeptide(L)'
;MLMLILGTFAFAEITEQETDSFLLPKAQFYISNQKDWFLGEDPADFDGEYTKWEKHHYFISVLPVGNKYKIAYIPFEEIKSYDKEGYPILTYTTTKQYVIKSQRKENIPTTTSYNINIMFAGMFPGTEIKNGKKYERDRYQVLSESELNALLKSKNAKRLDSTTEKNTKLYLDWLFHNNN
;
A
#
# COMPACT_ATOMS: atom_id res chain seq x y z
N MET A 1 44.76 -19.08 -10.07
CA MET A 1 43.69 -18.71 -11.00
C MET A 1 42.38 -18.76 -10.24
N LEU A 2 41.91 -17.60 -9.79
CA LEU A 2 40.71 -17.48 -8.97
C LEU A 2 39.53 -17.24 -9.91
N MET A 3 38.67 -18.25 -10.10
CA MET A 3 37.41 -18.06 -10.82
C MET A 3 36.43 -17.32 -9.90
N LEU A 4 36.22 -16.04 -10.18
CA LEU A 4 35.08 -15.28 -9.66
C LEU A 4 33.86 -15.62 -10.51
N ILE A 5 32.98 -16.46 -9.98
CA ILE A 5 31.62 -16.62 -10.52
C ILE A 5 30.85 -15.39 -10.10
N LEU A 6 30.86 -14.36 -10.94
CA LEU A 6 29.94 -13.22 -10.85
C LEU A 6 28.55 -13.74 -11.23
N GLY A 7 27.84 -14.28 -10.24
CA GLY A 7 26.41 -14.52 -10.37
C GLY A 7 25.72 -13.18 -10.61
N THR A 8 25.31 -12.93 -11.85
CA THR A 8 24.39 -11.86 -12.19
C THR A 8 23.06 -12.16 -11.53
N PHE A 9 22.79 -11.55 -10.37
CA PHE A 9 21.43 -11.50 -9.84
C PHE A 9 20.66 -10.54 -10.76
N ALA A 10 19.93 -11.08 -11.74
CA ALA A 10 18.90 -10.32 -12.40
C ALA A 10 17.84 -10.00 -11.34
N PHE A 11 17.77 -8.74 -10.92
CA PHE A 11 16.73 -8.26 -10.03
C PHE A 11 15.42 -8.29 -10.82
N ALA A 12 14.45 -9.10 -10.38
CA ALA A 12 13.12 -9.08 -10.98
C ALA A 12 12.39 -7.83 -10.48
N GLU A 13 11.94 -6.99 -11.41
CA GLU A 13 11.06 -5.86 -11.13
C GLU A 13 9.75 -6.35 -10.48
N ILE A 14 9.14 -5.51 -9.65
CA ILE A 14 7.83 -5.77 -9.06
C ILE A 14 6.80 -5.87 -10.20
N THR A 15 6.11 -7.01 -10.28
CA THR A 15 5.09 -7.23 -11.31
C THR A 15 3.72 -6.74 -10.85
N GLU A 16 2.85 -6.37 -11.80
CA GLU A 16 1.43 -6.04 -11.53
C GLU A 16 0.75 -7.19 -10.76
N GLN A 17 0.96 -8.44 -11.19
CA GLN A 17 0.41 -9.61 -10.51
C GLN A 17 0.88 -9.73 -9.04
N GLU A 18 2.14 -9.40 -8.76
CA GLU A 18 2.66 -9.38 -7.39
C GLU A 18 1.99 -8.28 -6.57
N THR A 19 1.80 -7.09 -7.15
CA THR A 19 1.10 -5.97 -6.54
C THR A 19 -0.36 -6.32 -6.23
N ASP A 20 -1.11 -6.86 -7.18
CA ASP A 20 -2.52 -7.23 -6.99
C ASP A 20 -2.71 -8.31 -5.91
N SER A 21 -1.68 -9.13 -5.68
CA SER A 21 -1.72 -10.19 -4.69
C SER A 21 -1.97 -9.69 -3.26
N PHE A 22 -1.66 -8.41 -2.99
CA PHE A 22 -1.93 -7.76 -1.71
C PHE A 22 -3.39 -7.38 -1.47
N LEU A 23 -4.26 -7.45 -2.48
CA LEU A 23 -5.71 -7.26 -2.32
C LEU A 23 -6.48 -8.58 -2.19
N LEU A 24 -5.80 -9.72 -2.34
CA LEU A 24 -6.42 -11.04 -2.23
C LEU A 24 -7.04 -11.28 -0.84
N PRO A 25 -8.07 -12.15 -0.73
CA PRO A 25 -8.75 -12.43 0.53
C PRO A 25 -7.83 -12.86 1.68
N LYS A 26 -6.71 -13.53 1.36
CA LYS A 26 -5.73 -13.99 2.35
C LYS A 26 -4.83 -12.89 2.92
N ALA A 27 -4.70 -11.74 2.25
CA ALA A 27 -3.99 -10.61 2.79
C ALA A 27 -4.74 -10.04 4.00
N GLN A 28 -4.07 -9.40 4.94
CA GLN A 28 -4.68 -8.74 6.09
C GLN A 28 -4.30 -7.26 6.07
N PHE A 29 -5.26 -6.39 6.35
CA PHE A 29 -5.01 -4.95 6.37
C PHE A 29 -4.90 -4.42 7.78
N TYR A 30 -3.89 -3.58 7.97
CA TYR A 30 -3.67 -2.82 9.17
C TYR A 30 -3.67 -1.34 8.84
N ILE A 31 -3.99 -0.52 9.83
CA ILE A 31 -3.91 0.93 9.77
C ILE A 31 -3.01 1.43 10.88
N SER A 32 -2.12 2.35 10.56
CA SER A 32 -1.28 3.05 11.53
C SER A 32 -1.93 4.37 11.95
N ASN A 33 -1.73 4.79 13.20
CA ASN A 33 -2.01 6.17 13.62
C ASN A 33 -0.80 7.10 13.41
N GLN A 34 0.32 6.57 12.90
CA GLN A 34 1.49 7.33 12.51
C GLN A 34 1.44 7.65 11.01
N LYS A 35 2.28 8.59 10.58
CA LYS A 35 2.55 8.85 9.17
C LYS A 35 3.95 8.36 8.80
N ASP A 36 4.13 7.94 7.56
CA ASP A 36 5.44 7.55 7.03
C ASP A 36 5.72 8.28 5.71
N TRP A 37 6.99 8.28 5.31
CA TRP A 37 7.45 8.90 4.09
C TRP A 37 7.15 8.02 2.88
N PHE A 38 6.65 8.63 1.82
CA PHE A 38 6.44 8.04 0.51
C PHE A 38 6.96 8.98 -0.56
N LEU A 39 7.50 8.43 -1.64
CA LEU A 39 7.83 9.18 -2.84
C LEU A 39 6.57 9.19 -3.71
N GLY A 40 6.18 10.37 -4.17
CA GLY A 40 5.09 10.53 -5.12
C GLY A 40 5.64 11.09 -6.41
N GLU A 41 5.16 10.55 -7.52
CA GLU A 41 5.53 10.97 -8.87
C GLU A 41 4.27 11.50 -9.56
N ASP A 42 4.35 12.66 -10.21
CA ASP A 42 3.21 13.15 -10.99
C ASP A 42 3.10 12.31 -12.26
N PRO A 43 1.97 11.62 -12.51
CA PRO A 43 1.82 10.79 -13.70
C PRO A 43 1.90 11.58 -15.02
N ALA A 44 1.79 12.91 -15.00
CA ALA A 44 1.97 13.78 -16.16
C ALA A 44 3.41 14.32 -16.31
N ASP A 45 4.30 13.99 -15.38
CA ASP A 45 5.67 14.49 -15.32
C ASP A 45 6.65 13.47 -15.92
N PHE A 46 6.81 13.57 -17.24
CA PHE A 46 7.68 12.68 -18.02
C PHE A 46 9.18 12.85 -17.72
N ASP A 47 9.58 13.97 -17.09
CA ASP A 47 10.97 14.31 -16.80
C ASP A 47 11.33 14.13 -15.30
N GLY A 48 10.35 13.80 -14.45
CA GLY A 48 10.54 13.55 -13.02
C GLY A 48 10.86 14.80 -12.20
N GLU A 49 10.58 16.02 -12.69
CA GLU A 49 10.86 17.28 -11.98
C GLU A 49 9.94 17.51 -10.76
N TYR A 50 8.80 16.84 -10.69
CA TYR A 50 7.76 16.95 -9.68
C TYR A 50 7.71 15.74 -8.72
N THR A 51 8.77 14.91 -8.68
CA THR A 51 8.89 13.88 -7.64
C THR A 51 9.08 14.53 -6.27
N LYS A 52 8.29 14.08 -5.29
CA LYS A 52 8.34 14.65 -3.93
C LYS A 52 8.19 13.60 -2.85
N TRP A 53 8.96 13.79 -1.77
CA TRP A 53 8.84 13.00 -0.55
C TRP A 53 7.84 13.65 0.38
N GLU A 54 6.74 12.96 0.71
CA GLU A 54 5.71 13.46 1.63
C GLU A 54 5.32 12.43 2.68
N LYS A 55 4.80 12.92 3.81
CA LYS A 55 4.31 12.07 4.90
C LYS A 55 2.82 11.83 4.78
N HIS A 56 2.44 10.58 4.57
CA HIS A 56 1.03 10.17 4.45
C HIS A 56 0.61 9.25 5.58
N HIS A 57 -0.70 9.19 5.82
CA HIS A 57 -1.27 8.02 6.48
C HIS A 57 -1.18 6.83 5.52
N TYR A 58 -1.21 5.62 6.04
CA TYR A 58 -1.02 4.45 5.20
C TYR A 58 -1.68 3.20 5.77
N PHE A 59 -2.15 2.35 4.86
CA PHE A 59 -2.49 0.98 5.16
C PHE A 59 -1.23 0.12 5.07
N ILE A 60 -1.21 -0.96 5.83
CA ILE A 60 -0.21 -2.03 5.71
C ILE A 60 -0.96 -3.28 5.24
N SER A 61 -0.71 -3.73 4.01
CA SER A 61 -1.19 -5.02 3.54
C SER A 61 -0.16 -6.10 3.86
N VAL A 62 -0.60 -7.10 4.62
CA VAL A 62 0.22 -8.22 5.09
C VAL A 62 -0.25 -9.48 4.36
N LEU A 63 0.57 -9.98 3.45
CA LEU A 63 0.27 -11.13 2.61
C LEU A 63 1.01 -12.38 3.10
N PRO A 64 0.30 -13.45 3.54
CA PRO A 64 0.94 -14.71 3.84
C PRO A 64 1.53 -15.38 2.58
N VAL A 65 2.81 -15.76 2.65
CA VAL A 65 3.57 -16.45 1.61
C VAL A 65 4.41 -17.56 2.24
N GLY A 66 3.91 -18.79 2.19
CA GLY A 66 4.52 -19.92 2.89
C GLY A 66 4.49 -19.71 4.40
N ASN A 67 5.67 -19.77 5.05
CA ASN A 67 5.85 -19.48 6.48
C ASN A 67 6.30 -18.04 6.77
N LYS A 68 6.19 -17.14 5.78
CA LYS A 68 6.59 -15.73 5.88
C LYS A 68 5.44 -14.81 5.45
N TYR A 69 5.68 -13.51 5.59
CA TYR A 69 4.73 -12.45 5.27
C TYR A 69 5.38 -11.43 4.36
N LYS A 70 4.73 -11.12 3.24
CA LYS A 70 5.12 -10.02 2.37
C LYS A 70 4.34 -8.76 2.74
N ILE A 71 4.99 -7.59 2.70
CA ILE A 71 4.42 -6.32 3.17
C ILE A 71 4.36 -5.30 2.04
N ALA A 72 3.19 -4.69 1.88
CA ALA A 72 3.00 -3.49 1.05
C ALA A 72 2.35 -2.37 1.86
N TYR A 73 2.59 -1.14 1.44
CA TYR A 73 2.08 0.08 2.04
C TYR A 73 1.22 0.84 1.04
N ILE A 74 0.05 1.32 1.46
CA ILE A 74 -0.86 2.09 0.59
C ILE A 74 -1.09 3.46 1.23
N PRO A 75 -0.46 4.53 0.70
CA PRO A 75 -0.61 5.89 1.18
C PRO A 75 -2.03 6.42 0.99
N PHE A 76 -2.48 7.26 1.91
CA PHE A 76 -3.72 8.01 1.81
C PHE A 76 -3.66 9.30 2.64
N GLU A 77 -4.58 10.22 2.35
CA GLU A 77 -4.61 11.57 2.91
C GLU A 77 -6.03 12.09 3.16
N GLU A 78 -6.15 13.38 3.49
CA GLU A 78 -7.43 14.07 3.73
C GLU A 78 -8.36 13.39 4.75
N ILE A 79 -7.81 12.97 5.89
CA ILE A 79 -8.57 12.30 6.95
C ILE A 79 -9.59 13.24 7.58
N LYS A 80 -10.85 12.81 7.61
CA LYS A 80 -11.93 13.63 8.20
C LYS A 80 -12.04 13.52 9.72
N SER A 81 -11.72 12.37 10.29
CA SER A 81 -11.83 12.16 11.74
C SER A 81 -10.94 11.02 12.24
N TYR A 82 -10.68 11.05 13.54
CA TYR A 82 -9.84 10.10 14.25
C TYR A 82 -10.60 9.53 15.46
N ASP A 83 -10.29 8.30 15.83
CA ASP A 83 -10.77 7.70 17.08
C ASP A 83 -10.01 8.25 18.29
N LYS A 84 -10.37 7.78 19.49
CA LYS A 84 -9.77 8.22 20.75
C LYS A 84 -8.28 7.86 20.87
N GLU A 85 -7.80 6.89 20.11
CA GLU A 85 -6.41 6.43 20.08
C GLU A 85 -5.62 7.08 18.92
N GLY A 86 -6.25 8.00 18.18
CA GLY A 86 -5.65 8.78 17.10
C GLY A 86 -5.60 8.05 15.75
N TYR A 87 -6.26 6.90 15.60
CA TYR A 87 -6.32 6.23 14.30
C TYR A 87 -7.39 6.86 13.40
N PRO A 88 -7.16 6.94 12.08
CA PRO A 88 -8.20 7.39 11.14
C PRO A 88 -9.46 6.53 11.23
N ILE A 89 -10.63 7.18 11.26
CA ILE A 89 -11.92 6.49 11.19
C ILE A 89 -12.28 6.32 9.72
N LEU A 90 -12.41 5.07 9.28
CA LEU A 90 -12.71 4.73 7.89
C LEU A 90 -14.20 4.46 7.75
N THR A 91 -14.87 5.22 6.88
CA THR A 91 -16.29 5.03 6.58
C THR A 91 -16.51 4.79 5.10
N TYR A 92 -17.46 3.91 4.79
CA TYR A 92 -17.78 3.52 3.42
C TYR A 92 -19.29 3.61 3.19
N THR A 93 -19.65 4.06 2.00
CA THR A 93 -21.01 4.02 1.47
C THR A 93 -20.99 3.27 0.14
N THR A 94 -22.06 2.54 -0.15
CA THR A 94 -22.17 1.84 -1.43
C THR A 94 -22.67 2.80 -2.50
N THR A 95 -21.91 2.94 -3.58
CA THR A 95 -22.29 3.74 -4.75
C THR A 95 -22.22 2.89 -6.02
N LYS A 96 -22.98 3.28 -7.05
CA LYS A 96 -22.89 2.62 -8.36
C LYS A 96 -21.74 3.21 -9.16
N GLN A 97 -20.65 2.46 -9.31
CA GLN A 97 -19.48 2.85 -10.09
C GLN A 97 -19.34 1.98 -11.33
N TYR A 98 -18.77 2.53 -12.40
CA TYR A 98 -18.43 1.74 -13.58
C TYR A 98 -17.19 0.88 -13.30
N VAL A 99 -17.21 -0.37 -13.74
CA VAL A 99 -16.09 -1.31 -13.61
C VAL A 99 -15.62 -1.70 -15.01
N ILE A 100 -14.39 -1.35 -15.38
CA ILE A 100 -13.77 -1.61 -16.69
C ILE A 100 -13.78 -3.10 -17.01
N LYS A 101 -13.37 -3.94 -16.05
CA LYS A 101 -13.28 -5.40 -16.24
C LYS A 101 -14.60 -6.07 -16.60
N SER A 102 -15.71 -5.63 -16.01
CA SER A 102 -17.05 -6.18 -16.28
C SER A 102 -17.86 -5.37 -17.28
N GLN A 103 -17.37 -4.18 -17.65
CA GLN A 103 -18.01 -3.19 -18.53
C GLN A 103 -19.41 -2.76 -18.06
N ARG A 104 -19.67 -2.78 -16.75
CA ARG A 104 -21.00 -2.50 -16.17
C ARG A 104 -20.90 -1.64 -14.92
N LYS A 105 -22.03 -1.06 -14.51
CA LYS A 105 -22.14 -0.37 -13.22
C LYS A 105 -22.38 -1.40 -12.11
N GLU A 106 -21.49 -1.42 -11.14
CA GLU A 106 -21.54 -2.30 -9.96
C GLU A 106 -21.63 -1.49 -8.68
N ASN A 107 -22.10 -2.14 -7.62
CA ASN A 107 -22.16 -1.55 -6.29
C ASN A 107 -20.77 -1.63 -5.65
N ILE A 108 -20.07 -0.50 -5.61
CA ILE A 108 -18.72 -0.38 -5.06
C ILE A 108 -18.78 0.39 -3.74
N PRO A 109 -18.14 -0.09 -2.67
CA PRO A 109 -17.94 0.72 -1.47
C PRO A 109 -16.97 1.86 -1.81
N THR A 110 -17.41 3.09 -1.59
CA THR A 110 -16.61 4.30 -1.75
C THR A 110 -16.48 5.01 -0.41
N THR A 111 -15.38 5.69 -0.19
CA THR A 111 -15.15 6.45 1.04
C THR A 111 -15.23 7.95 0.80
N THR A 112 -15.65 8.68 1.82
CA THR A 112 -15.39 10.13 1.90
C THR A 112 -14.56 10.47 3.15
N SER A 113 -14.10 9.47 3.90
CA SER A 113 -13.36 9.68 5.16
C SER A 113 -11.86 9.93 4.97
N TYR A 114 -11.35 9.58 3.79
CA TYR A 114 -9.98 9.81 3.34
C TYR A 114 -9.97 9.91 1.81
N ASN A 115 -8.87 10.38 1.25
CA ASN A 115 -8.59 10.44 -0.18
C ASN A 115 -7.29 9.68 -0.50
N ILE A 116 -7.15 9.21 -1.75
CA ILE A 116 -5.89 8.68 -2.28
C ILE A 116 -5.47 9.59 -3.42
N ASN A 117 -4.35 10.28 -3.23
CA ASN A 117 -3.76 11.13 -4.24
C ASN A 117 -3.19 10.29 -5.38
N ILE A 118 -3.43 10.70 -6.62
CA ILE A 118 -2.91 9.97 -7.79
C ILE A 118 -1.38 9.89 -7.79
N MET A 119 -0.67 10.89 -7.25
CA MET A 119 0.79 10.89 -7.14
C MET A 119 1.32 9.78 -6.22
N PHE A 120 0.49 9.30 -5.29
CA PHE A 120 0.84 8.30 -4.29
C PHE A 120 -0.09 7.08 -4.37
N ALA A 121 -0.77 6.89 -5.50
CA ALA A 121 -1.70 5.80 -5.70
C ALA A 121 -0.92 4.53 -6.07
N GLY A 122 -0.93 3.54 -5.19
CA GLY A 122 -0.28 2.27 -5.45
C GLY A 122 -0.04 1.45 -4.20
N MET A 123 0.67 0.34 -4.38
CA MET A 123 1.12 -0.53 -3.30
C MET A 123 2.64 -0.49 -3.24
N PHE A 124 3.14 0.25 -2.27
CA PHE A 124 4.54 0.56 -2.19
C PHE A 124 5.28 -0.49 -1.37
N PRO A 125 6.50 -0.86 -1.76
CA PRO A 125 7.38 -1.74 -0.99
C PRO A 125 7.87 -1.09 0.32
N GLY A 126 7.67 0.22 0.46
CA GLY A 126 8.01 1.02 1.63
C GLY A 126 9.30 1.79 1.46
N THR A 127 9.63 2.58 2.48
CA THR A 127 10.76 3.51 2.45
C THR A 127 11.87 3.07 3.39
N GLU A 128 13.12 3.36 3.03
CA GLU A 128 14.28 3.25 3.90
C GLU A 128 14.98 4.60 4.05
N ILE A 129 15.56 4.84 5.23
CA ILE A 129 16.37 6.02 5.52
C ILE A 129 17.80 5.56 5.77
N LYS A 130 18.73 5.94 4.89
CA LYS A 130 20.16 5.63 4.99
C LYS A 130 20.96 6.93 4.95
N ASN A 131 21.77 7.17 5.97
CA ASN A 131 22.61 8.37 6.10
C ASN A 131 21.82 9.69 5.93
N GLY A 132 20.62 9.76 6.50
CA GLY A 132 19.72 10.92 6.40
C GLY A 132 19.01 11.10 5.06
N LYS A 133 19.29 10.26 4.06
CA LYS A 133 18.61 10.24 2.75
C LYS A 133 17.51 9.19 2.73
N LYS A 134 16.42 9.47 2.03
CA LYS A 134 15.26 8.59 1.86
C LYS A 134 15.36 7.88 0.52
N TYR A 135 15.00 6.60 0.49
CA TYR A 135 14.94 5.78 -0.71
C TYR A 135 13.69 4.93 -0.66
N GLU A 136 13.05 4.72 -1.80
CA GLU A 136 12.08 3.66 -1.92
C GLU A 136 12.81 2.31 -1.92
N ARG A 137 12.15 1.29 -1.38
CA ARG A 137 12.66 -0.07 -1.46
C ARG A 137 12.44 -0.58 -2.88
N ASP A 138 13.43 -1.22 -3.47
CA ASP A 138 13.26 -1.85 -4.80
C ASP A 138 12.36 -3.11 -4.77
N ARG A 139 11.96 -3.58 -3.58
CA ARG A 139 11.19 -4.82 -3.37
C ARG A 139 10.40 -4.81 -2.08
N TYR A 140 9.28 -5.51 -2.10
CA TYR A 140 8.49 -5.75 -0.90
C TYR A 140 9.29 -6.50 0.17
N GLN A 141 9.12 -6.09 1.43
CA GLN A 141 9.73 -6.79 2.55
C GLN A 141 9.09 -8.17 2.71
N VAL A 142 9.91 -9.19 2.97
CA VAL A 142 9.47 -10.54 3.33
C VAL A 142 9.97 -10.85 4.73
N LEU A 143 9.04 -10.96 5.67
CA LEU A 143 9.29 -11.02 7.10
C LEU A 143 8.87 -12.37 7.68
N SER A 144 9.63 -12.86 8.66
CA SER A 144 9.14 -13.87 9.59
C SER A 144 8.02 -13.30 10.48
N GLU A 145 7.31 -14.16 11.20
CA GLU A 145 6.24 -13.74 12.10
C GLU A 145 6.73 -12.78 13.20
N SER A 146 7.90 -13.04 13.79
CA SER A 146 8.47 -12.17 14.83
C SER A 146 8.84 -10.79 14.29
N GLU A 147 9.40 -10.73 13.08
CA GLU A 147 9.72 -9.48 12.38
C GLU A 147 8.46 -8.70 12.00
N LEU A 148 7.42 -9.38 11.52
CA LEU A 148 6.11 -8.77 11.26
C LEU A 148 5.54 -8.16 12.54
N ASN A 149 5.52 -8.90 13.64
CA ASN A 149 4.99 -8.42 14.91
C ASN A 149 5.78 -7.21 15.43
N ALA A 150 7.11 -7.22 15.30
CA ALA A 150 7.95 -6.08 15.65
C ALA A 150 7.65 -4.86 14.75
N LEU A 151 7.48 -5.08 13.44
CA LEU A 151 7.10 -4.04 12.49
C LEU A 151 5.77 -3.41 12.86
N LEU A 152 4.70 -4.20 12.99
CA LEU A 152 3.35 -3.72 13.31
C LEU A 152 3.33 -2.92 14.62
N LYS A 153 4.05 -3.40 15.65
CA LYS A 153 4.22 -2.68 16.91
C LYS A 153 4.96 -1.36 16.71
N SER A 154 6.05 -1.34 15.96
CA SER A 154 6.85 -0.12 15.72
C SER A 154 6.05 0.96 14.98
N LYS A 155 5.16 0.54 14.06
CA LYS A 155 4.27 1.41 13.31
C LYS A 155 3.01 1.79 14.07
N ASN A 156 2.84 1.32 15.30
CA ASN A 156 1.61 1.40 16.07
C ASN A 156 0.38 1.09 15.19
N ALA A 157 0.42 -0.10 14.58
CA ALA A 157 -0.57 -0.53 13.61
C ALA A 157 -1.63 -1.42 14.28
N LYS A 158 -2.90 -1.18 13.94
CA LYS A 158 -4.02 -2.01 14.36
C LYS A 158 -4.65 -2.70 13.16
N ARG A 159 -5.12 -3.94 13.35
CA ARG A 159 -5.82 -4.68 12.31
C ARG A 159 -7.19 -4.05 12.06
N LEU A 160 -7.58 -3.94 10.79
CA LEU A 160 -8.94 -3.54 10.43
C LEU A 160 -9.94 -4.64 10.82
N ASP A 161 -11.15 -4.25 11.21
CA ASP A 161 -12.24 -5.21 11.35
C ASP A 161 -12.62 -5.78 9.98
N SER A 162 -13.28 -6.94 9.98
CA SER A 162 -13.57 -7.67 8.74
C SER A 162 -14.43 -6.90 7.74
N THR A 163 -15.33 -6.04 8.21
CA THR A 163 -16.23 -5.27 7.33
C THR A 163 -15.46 -4.12 6.69
N THR A 164 -14.73 -3.36 7.51
CA THR A 164 -13.90 -2.25 7.04
C THR A 164 -12.79 -2.75 6.13
N GLU A 165 -12.12 -3.86 6.46
CA GLU A 165 -11.10 -4.47 5.61
C GLU A 165 -11.66 -4.86 4.24
N LYS A 166 -12.80 -5.55 4.20
CA LYS A 166 -13.45 -5.94 2.94
C LYS A 166 -13.77 -4.74 2.07
N ASN A 167 -14.36 -3.70 2.65
CA ASN A 167 -14.73 -2.49 1.92
C ASN A 167 -13.50 -1.72 1.43
N THR A 168 -12.45 -1.66 2.25
CA THR A 168 -11.17 -1.04 1.88
C THR A 168 -10.56 -1.75 0.67
N LYS A 169 -10.47 -3.08 0.70
CA LYS A 169 -9.91 -3.86 -0.41
C LYS A 169 -10.71 -3.68 -1.70
N LEU A 170 -12.04 -3.73 -1.63
CA LEU A 170 -12.90 -3.54 -2.81
C LEU A 170 -12.79 -2.12 -3.38
N TYR A 171 -12.67 -1.11 -2.51
CA TYR A 171 -12.47 0.28 -2.96
C TYR A 171 -11.11 0.46 -3.64
N LEU A 172 -10.04 -0.07 -3.05
CA LEU A 172 -8.69 0.01 -3.61
C LEU A 172 -8.56 -0.79 -4.91
N ASP A 173 -9.14 -1.99 -4.97
CA ASP A 173 -9.20 -2.80 -6.19
C ASP A 173 -9.92 -2.04 -7.32
N TRP A 174 -11.05 -1.41 -6.99
CA TRP A 174 -11.73 -0.56 -7.95
C TRP A 174 -10.85 0.62 -8.36
N LEU A 175 -10.28 1.37 -7.41
CA LEU A 175 -9.48 2.57 -7.67
C LEU A 175 -8.28 2.28 -8.58
N PHE A 176 -7.51 1.23 -8.28
CA PHE A 176 -6.28 0.91 -9.00
C PHE A 176 -6.49 0.30 -10.38
N HIS A 177 -7.63 -0.36 -10.61
CA HIS A 177 -7.93 -1.00 -11.91
C HIS A 177 -8.96 -0.24 -12.77
N ASN A 178 -9.46 0.91 -12.30
CA ASN A 178 -10.49 1.68 -13.01
C ASN A 178 -10.15 3.17 -13.23
N ASN A 179 -9.02 3.65 -12.72
CA ASN A 179 -8.46 4.94 -13.09
C ASN A 179 -7.64 4.80 -14.39
N ASN A 180 -8.31 4.75 -15.55
CA ASN A 180 -7.72 4.92 -16.88
C ASN A 180 -8.44 6.06 -17.61
#